data_AF-A0AAW5SFL1-F1
#
_entry.id   AF-A0AAW5SFL1-F1
#
_cell.length_a   1.000
_cell.length_b   1.000
_cell.length_c   1.000
_cell.angle_alpha   90.00
_cell.angle_beta   90.00
_cell.angle_gamma   90.00
#
_symmetry.space_group_name_H-M   'P 1'
#
loop_
_entity.id
_entity.type
_entity.pdbx_description
1 polymer ?
#
loop_
_entity_poly.entity_id
_entity_poly.type
_entity_poly.pdbx_seq_one_letter_code
_entity_poly.pdbx_strand_id
1 'polypeptide(L)'
;MCQYCGCRDMPLIRDYIDEHAHVLNLGGEAVRRIDRGDLDTARQLLAQMAEDLGTHWRGEENGLFKVLLREDLFAEHIEPLIREHRELAALLASVDLSREADQRAIRDAVEDLWEHTRKEEDGIFPASITELDGEDWDAAIAAWHEAHPGRQMVRWGV
;
A
#
# COMPACT_ATOMS: atom_id res chain seq x y z
N MET A 1 -16.44 0.16 -4.47
CA MET A 1 -17.04 1.49 -4.74
C MET A 1 -17.40 2.12 -3.40
N CYS A 2 -16.48 2.86 -2.80
CA CYS A 2 -16.76 3.64 -1.59
C CYS A 2 -17.48 4.95 -1.97
N GLN A 3 -18.55 5.30 -1.25
CA GLN A 3 -19.46 6.44 -1.52
C GLN A 3 -19.27 7.61 -0.54
N TYR A 4 -18.03 7.99 -0.24
CA TYR A 4 -17.76 9.24 0.48
C TYR A 4 -17.15 10.27 -0.48
N CYS A 5 -17.97 11.26 -0.85
CA CYS A 5 -17.64 12.28 -1.85
C CYS A 5 -16.46 13.20 -1.49
N GLY A 6 -15.91 13.14 -0.28
CA GLY A 6 -14.77 13.95 0.16
C GLY A 6 -13.39 13.25 0.13
N CYS A 7 -13.32 11.93 -0.08
CA CYS A 7 -12.05 11.19 -0.14
C CYS A 7 -11.42 11.16 -1.54
N ARG A 8 -12.24 11.38 -2.59
CA ARG A 8 -11.77 12.04 -3.83
C ARG A 8 -11.42 13.49 -3.46
N ASP A 9 -11.14 14.48 -4.27
CA ASP A 9 -10.71 15.83 -3.80
C ASP A 9 -9.43 15.96 -2.92
N MET A 10 -9.06 15.00 -2.06
CA MET A 10 -7.79 14.91 -1.33
C MET A 10 -6.76 14.15 -2.19
N PRO A 11 -5.73 14.84 -2.76
CA PRO A 11 -4.82 14.23 -3.72
C PRO A 11 -4.03 13.03 -3.17
N LEU A 12 -3.61 13.10 -1.90
CA LEU A 12 -2.79 12.05 -1.29
C LEU A 12 -3.53 10.73 -1.14
N ILE A 13 -4.74 10.74 -0.56
CA ILE A 13 -5.55 9.53 -0.35
C ILE A 13 -5.90 8.87 -1.68
N ARG A 14 -6.20 9.68 -2.71
CA ARG A 14 -6.44 9.17 -4.06
C ARG A 14 -5.23 8.42 -4.60
N ASP A 15 -4.05 9.01 -4.50
CA ASP A 15 -2.84 8.40 -5.04
C ASP A 15 -2.49 7.10 -4.29
N TYR A 16 -2.71 7.02 -2.98
CA TYR A 16 -2.58 5.76 -2.24
C TYR A 16 -3.58 4.69 -2.72
N ILE A 17 -4.84 5.05 -2.96
CA ILE A 17 -5.84 4.12 -3.52
C ILE A 17 -5.44 3.63 -4.92
N ASP A 18 -4.91 4.52 -5.76
CA ASP A 18 -4.44 4.16 -7.10
C ASP A 18 -3.20 3.25 -7.01
N GLU A 19 -2.29 3.49 -6.05
CA GLU A 19 -1.16 2.62 -5.73
C GLU A 19 -1.61 1.24 -5.24
N HIS A 20 -2.60 1.16 -4.33
CA HIS A 20 -3.20 -0.10 -3.87
C HIS A 20 -3.76 -0.91 -5.03
N ALA A 21 -4.58 -0.27 -5.88
CA ALA A 21 -5.14 -0.93 -7.05
C ALA A 21 -4.04 -1.45 -7.98
N HIS A 22 -2.95 -0.71 -8.14
CA HIS A 22 -1.82 -1.14 -8.95
C HIS A 22 -1.13 -2.41 -8.38
N VAL A 23 -0.76 -2.40 -7.10
CA VAL A 23 -0.04 -3.53 -6.48
C VAL A 23 -0.91 -4.77 -6.34
N LEU A 24 -2.22 -4.63 -6.09
CA LEU A 24 -3.16 -5.75 -6.10
C LEU A 24 -3.29 -6.38 -7.50
N ASN A 25 -3.25 -5.57 -8.56
CA ASN A 25 -3.25 -6.09 -9.93
C ASN A 25 -1.96 -6.86 -10.25
N LEU A 26 -0.80 -6.37 -9.80
CA LEU A 26 0.48 -7.08 -9.93
C LEU A 26 0.45 -8.41 -9.19
N GLY A 27 0.03 -8.42 -7.91
CA GLY A 27 -0.07 -9.63 -7.09
C GLY A 27 -1.05 -10.64 -7.67
N GLY A 28 -2.24 -10.19 -8.08
CA GLY A 28 -3.23 -11.04 -8.72
C GLY A 28 -2.74 -11.64 -10.04
N GLU A 29 -1.99 -10.89 -10.85
CA GLU A 29 -1.36 -11.43 -12.06
C GLU A 29 -0.24 -12.42 -11.73
N ALA A 30 0.61 -12.13 -10.74
CA ALA A 30 1.67 -13.04 -10.31
C ALA A 30 1.09 -14.39 -9.87
N VAL A 31 0.01 -14.39 -9.10
CA VAL A 31 -0.72 -15.60 -8.69
C VAL A 31 -1.22 -16.40 -9.90
N ARG A 32 -1.83 -15.73 -10.89
CA ARG A 32 -2.28 -16.37 -12.14
C ARG A 32 -1.13 -16.96 -12.95
N ARG A 33 0.06 -16.35 -12.90
CA ARG A 33 1.27 -16.86 -13.56
C ARG A 33 1.82 -18.10 -12.87
N ILE A 34 1.83 -18.09 -11.54
CA ILE A 34 2.17 -19.26 -10.73
C ILE A 34 1.25 -20.44 -11.08
N ASP A 35 -0.07 -20.22 -11.15
CA ASP A 35 -1.06 -21.26 -11.51
C ASP A 35 -0.82 -21.89 -12.89
N ARG A 36 -0.24 -21.13 -13.82
CA ARG A 36 0.06 -21.58 -15.19
C ARG A 36 1.47 -22.16 -15.32
N GLY A 37 2.26 -22.19 -14.24
CA GLY A 37 3.67 -22.59 -14.25
C GLY A 37 4.61 -21.58 -14.90
N ASP A 38 4.16 -20.35 -15.18
CA ASP A 38 4.95 -19.26 -15.75
C ASP A 38 5.71 -18.51 -14.64
N LEU A 39 6.64 -19.22 -13.99
CA LEU A 39 7.32 -18.75 -12.78
C LEU A 39 8.28 -17.59 -13.04
N ASP A 40 8.82 -17.47 -14.26
CA ASP A 40 9.71 -16.37 -14.61
C ASP A 40 8.96 -15.04 -14.70
N THR A 41 7.78 -15.04 -15.34
CA THR A 41 6.90 -13.86 -15.38
C THR A 41 6.39 -13.54 -13.98
N ALA A 42 6.00 -14.54 -13.19
CA ALA A 42 5.59 -14.34 -11.80
C ALA A 42 6.68 -13.63 -10.98
N ARG A 43 7.95 -14.06 -11.11
CA ARG A 43 9.09 -13.44 -10.40
C ARG A 43 9.29 -11.97 -10.79
N GLN A 44 9.14 -11.64 -12.07
CA GLN A 44 9.25 -10.25 -12.53
C GLN A 44 8.14 -9.36 -11.94
N LEU A 45 6.91 -9.86 -11.91
CA LEU A 45 5.77 -9.16 -11.32
C LEU A 45 5.94 -8.94 -9.82
N LEU A 46 6.41 -9.97 -9.08
CA LEU A 46 6.67 -9.85 -7.64
C LEU A 46 7.82 -8.89 -7.34
N ALA A 47 8.85 -8.84 -8.19
CA ALA A 47 9.94 -7.87 -8.04
C ALA A 47 9.44 -6.43 -8.25
N GLN A 48 8.61 -6.20 -9.27
CA GLN A 48 7.96 -4.91 -9.48
C GLN A 48 7.08 -4.52 -8.29
N MET A 49 6.25 -5.45 -7.83
CA MET A 49 5.38 -5.26 -6.67
C MET A 49 6.18 -4.90 -5.41
N ALA A 50 7.34 -5.51 -5.18
CA ALA A 50 8.21 -5.20 -4.04
C ALA A 50 8.79 -3.79 -4.11
N GLU A 51 9.16 -3.32 -5.30
CA GLU A 51 9.64 -1.94 -5.52
C GLU A 51 8.53 -0.92 -5.23
N ASP A 52 7.34 -1.14 -5.81
CA ASP A 52 6.19 -0.24 -5.70
C ASP A 52 5.63 -0.18 -4.27
N LEU A 53 5.48 -1.34 -3.60
CA LEU A 53 5.12 -1.39 -2.18
C LEU A 53 6.18 -0.70 -1.31
N GLY A 54 7.46 -0.88 -1.64
CA GLY A 54 8.55 -0.23 -0.92
C GLY A 54 8.46 1.29 -0.96
N THR A 55 8.12 1.89 -2.10
CA THR A 55 7.87 3.34 -2.20
C THR A 55 6.60 3.75 -1.46
N HIS A 56 5.52 3.00 -1.64
CA HIS A 56 4.23 3.25 -1.04
C HIS A 56 4.30 3.31 0.50
N TRP A 57 4.81 2.25 1.14
CA TRP A 57 4.95 2.17 2.60
C TRP A 57 5.84 3.28 3.17
N ARG A 58 6.89 3.70 2.45
CA ARG A 58 7.71 4.84 2.91
C ARG A 58 6.92 6.14 2.95
N GLY A 59 6.01 6.35 2.00
CA GLY A 59 5.12 7.52 1.98
C GLY A 59 4.16 7.50 3.16
N GLU A 60 3.55 6.35 3.43
CA GLU A 60 2.60 6.21 4.53
C GLU A 60 3.28 6.32 5.89
N GLU A 61 4.32 5.52 6.12
CA GLU A 61 4.99 5.40 7.41
C GLU A 61 5.73 6.68 7.82
N ASN A 62 6.33 7.40 6.87
CA ASN A 62 7.00 8.67 7.16
C ASN A 62 6.07 9.89 7.09
N GLY A 63 4.89 9.71 6.50
CA GLY A 63 3.88 10.75 6.28
C GLY A 63 2.64 10.49 7.10
N LEU A 64 1.61 9.96 6.45
CA LEU A 64 0.25 9.84 7.00
C LEU A 64 0.22 9.15 8.37
N PHE A 65 0.87 7.99 8.50
CA PHE A 65 0.88 7.22 9.74
C PHE A 65 1.67 7.92 10.84
N LYS A 66 2.81 8.54 10.50
CA LYS A 66 3.62 9.29 11.46
C LYS A 66 2.85 10.45 12.08
N VAL A 67 2.01 11.12 11.30
CA VAL A 67 1.18 12.21 11.80
C VAL A 67 0.06 11.67 12.70
N LEU A 68 -0.66 10.64 12.25
CA LEU A 68 -1.75 10.03 13.04
C LEU A 68 -1.26 9.42 14.36
N LEU A 69 -0.06 8.84 14.38
CA LEU A 69 0.56 8.27 15.58
C LEU A 69 0.93 9.29 16.67
N ARG A 70 0.72 10.60 16.44
CA ARG A 70 0.81 11.61 17.51
C ARG A 70 -0.32 11.47 18.51
N GLU A 71 -1.43 10.88 18.09
CA GLU A 71 -2.59 10.58 18.92
C GLU A 71 -2.57 9.09 19.32
N ASP A 72 -2.55 8.81 20.62
CA ASP A 72 -2.43 7.44 21.16
C ASP A 72 -3.54 6.49 20.66
N LEU A 73 -4.72 7.04 20.31
CA LEU A 73 -5.86 6.31 19.77
C LEU A 73 -5.52 5.51 18.50
N PHE A 74 -4.62 6.01 17.65
CA PHE A 74 -4.33 5.37 16.36
C PHE A 74 -3.27 4.27 16.45
N ALA A 75 -2.50 4.20 17.55
CA ALA A 75 -1.41 3.25 17.70
C ALA A 75 -1.89 1.80 17.56
N GLU A 76 -3.02 1.45 18.18
CA GLU A 76 -3.57 0.08 18.13
C GLU A 76 -4.01 -0.35 16.72
N HIS A 77 -4.27 0.61 15.82
CA HIS A 77 -4.69 0.35 14.45
C HIS A 77 -3.52 0.42 13.44
N ILE A 78 -2.56 1.32 13.65
CA ILE A 78 -1.45 1.56 12.72
C ILE A 78 -0.28 0.60 12.96
N GLU A 79 0.08 0.29 14.20
CA GLU A 79 1.22 -0.60 14.48
C GLU A 79 1.06 -2.00 13.85
N PRO A 80 -0.15 -2.61 13.81
CA PRO A 80 -0.36 -3.84 13.06
C PRO A 80 -0.10 -3.70 11.56
N LEU A 81 -0.52 -2.59 10.93
CA LEU A 81 -0.31 -2.34 9.50
C LEU A 81 1.18 -2.24 9.17
N ILE A 82 1.94 -1.50 9.98
CA ILE A 82 3.41 -1.41 9.81
C ILE A 82 4.06 -2.79 9.94
N ARG A 83 3.60 -3.63 10.87
CA ARG A 83 4.10 -5.00 10.99
C ARG A 83 3.79 -5.82 9.72
N GLU A 84 2.59 -5.72 9.18
CA GLU A 84 2.20 -6.38 7.93
C GLU A 84 3.09 -5.92 6.75
N HIS A 85 3.45 -4.64 6.67
CA HIS A 85 4.43 -4.15 5.69
C HIS A 85 5.75 -4.91 5.80
N ARG A 86 6.26 -5.07 7.02
CA ARG A 86 7.53 -5.76 7.27
C ARG A 86 7.46 -7.24 6.94
N GLU A 87 6.36 -7.89 7.26
CA GLU A 87 6.13 -9.31 6.96
C GLU A 87 6.08 -9.55 5.44
N LEU A 88 5.31 -8.75 4.71
CA LEU A 88 5.23 -8.86 3.25
C LEU A 88 6.57 -8.51 2.57
N ALA A 89 7.27 -7.46 3.04
CA ALA A 89 8.60 -7.11 2.55
C ALA A 89 9.59 -8.28 2.68
N ALA A 90 9.59 -8.95 3.85
CA ALA A 90 10.46 -10.07 4.12
C ALA A 90 10.12 -11.28 3.23
N LEU A 91 8.84 -11.56 3.01
CA LEU A 91 8.40 -12.61 2.10
C LEU A 91 8.87 -12.33 0.67
N LEU A 92 8.58 -11.14 0.13
CA LEU A 92 8.96 -10.78 -1.24
C LEU A 92 10.48 -10.80 -1.46
N ALA A 93 11.27 -10.46 -0.44
CA ALA A 93 12.73 -10.49 -0.51
C ALA A 93 13.33 -11.92 -0.46
N SER A 94 12.59 -12.91 0.05
CA SER A 94 13.10 -14.26 0.30
C SER A 94 12.41 -15.37 -0.50
N VAL A 95 11.33 -15.05 -1.20
CA VAL A 95 10.52 -16.01 -1.95
C VAL A 95 11.32 -16.71 -3.05
N ASP A 96 11.20 -18.04 -3.08
CA ASP A 96 11.70 -18.92 -4.13
C ASP A 96 10.53 -19.70 -4.74
N LEU A 97 10.05 -19.22 -5.88
CA LEU A 97 8.90 -19.80 -6.59
C LEU A 97 9.15 -21.22 -7.11
N SER A 98 10.38 -21.77 -7.04
CA SER A 98 10.60 -23.20 -7.30
C SER A 98 10.02 -24.10 -6.19
N ARG A 99 9.75 -23.54 -5.01
CA ARG A 99 9.18 -24.24 -3.86
C ARG A 99 7.66 -24.05 -3.82
N GLU A 100 6.91 -25.15 -3.83
CA GLU A 100 5.44 -25.07 -3.74
C GLU A 100 4.94 -24.39 -2.46
N ALA A 101 5.69 -24.48 -1.36
CA ALA A 101 5.36 -23.79 -0.12
C ALA A 101 5.37 -22.27 -0.28
N ASP A 102 6.32 -21.75 -1.04
CA ASP A 102 6.45 -20.32 -1.31
C ASP A 102 5.41 -19.84 -2.32
N GLN A 103 5.06 -20.68 -3.30
CA GLN A 103 3.93 -20.41 -4.18
C GLN A 103 2.62 -20.27 -3.40
N ARG A 104 2.39 -21.11 -2.38
CA ARG A 104 1.25 -20.97 -1.47
C ARG A 104 1.36 -19.70 -0.62
N ALA A 105 2.52 -19.43 -0.04
CA ALA A 105 2.75 -18.22 0.76
C ALA A 105 2.46 -16.94 -0.03
N ILE A 106 2.79 -16.88 -1.33
CA ILE A 106 2.44 -15.73 -2.19
C ILE A 106 0.92 -15.59 -2.39
N ARG A 107 0.17 -16.69 -2.49
CA ARG A 107 -1.30 -16.62 -2.61
C ARG A 107 -1.91 -16.03 -1.35
N ASP A 108 -1.51 -16.58 -0.20
CA ASP A 108 -1.97 -16.15 1.10
C ASP A 108 -1.62 -14.66 1.30
N ALA A 109 -0.38 -14.26 0.99
CA ALA A 109 0.07 -12.88 1.10
C ALA A 109 -0.66 -11.89 0.17
N VAL A 110 -1.10 -12.31 -1.01
CA VAL A 110 -1.90 -11.45 -1.91
C VAL A 110 -3.34 -11.28 -1.39
N GLU A 111 -3.90 -12.31 -0.75
CA GLU A 111 -5.18 -12.21 -0.05
C GLU A 111 -5.06 -11.31 1.19
N ASP A 112 -4.01 -11.51 2.00
CA ASP A 112 -3.72 -10.67 3.16
C ASP A 112 -3.48 -9.21 2.77
N LEU A 113 -2.81 -8.95 1.64
CA LEU A 113 -2.65 -7.60 1.10
C LEU A 113 -3.99 -6.97 0.73
N TRP A 114 -4.95 -7.73 0.21
CA TRP A 114 -6.28 -7.20 -0.07
C TRP A 114 -6.95 -6.73 1.23
N GLU A 115 -6.91 -7.54 2.29
CA GLU A 115 -7.44 -7.14 3.60
C GLU A 115 -6.68 -5.98 4.22
N HIS A 116 -5.36 -5.92 4.01
CA HIS A 116 -4.52 -4.79 4.38
C HIS A 116 -5.01 -3.47 3.78
N THR A 117 -5.13 -3.42 2.45
CA THR A 117 -5.63 -2.22 1.75
C THR A 117 -7.02 -1.82 2.21
N ARG A 118 -7.88 -2.79 2.59
CA ARG A 118 -9.20 -2.50 3.14
C ARG A 118 -9.18 -1.83 4.50
N LYS A 119 -8.30 -2.27 5.42
CA LYS A 119 -8.17 -1.64 6.75
C LYS A 119 -7.77 -0.16 6.62
N GLU A 120 -6.96 0.16 5.62
CA GLU A 120 -6.56 1.52 5.32
C GLU A 120 -7.67 2.31 4.63
N GLU A 121 -8.19 1.81 3.51
CA GLU A 121 -9.18 2.54 2.69
C GLU A 121 -10.54 2.73 3.37
N ASP A 122 -11.00 1.74 4.14
CA ASP A 122 -12.29 1.79 4.84
C ASP A 122 -12.14 2.30 6.29
N GLY A 123 -10.91 2.41 6.81
CA GLY A 123 -10.62 2.74 8.21
C GLY A 123 -9.71 3.97 8.38
N ILE A 124 -8.41 3.80 8.15
CA ILE A 124 -7.40 4.83 8.41
C ILE A 124 -7.60 6.08 7.54
N PHE A 125 -7.82 5.92 6.23
CA PHE A 125 -7.95 7.04 5.31
C PHE A 125 -9.19 7.91 5.62
N PRO A 126 -10.40 7.35 5.84
CA PRO A 126 -11.54 8.14 6.30
C PRO A 126 -11.31 8.85 7.64
N ALA A 127 -10.67 8.17 8.61
CA ALA A 127 -10.37 8.77 9.90
C ALA A 127 -9.39 9.95 9.76
N SER A 128 -8.39 9.83 8.90
CA SER A 128 -7.42 10.91 8.66
C SER A 128 -8.08 12.21 8.15
N ILE A 129 -9.19 12.11 7.42
CA ILE A 129 -9.92 13.28 6.91
C ILE A 129 -10.59 14.07 8.04
N THR A 130 -10.98 13.40 9.13
CA THR A 130 -11.62 14.07 10.27
C THR A 130 -10.62 14.61 11.28
N GLU A 131 -9.46 13.95 11.40
CA GLU A 131 -8.48 14.28 12.43
C GLU A 131 -7.40 15.28 11.98
N LEU A 132 -6.96 15.20 10.71
CA LEU A 132 -5.80 15.96 10.26
C LEU A 132 -6.14 17.39 9.84
N ASP A 133 -5.32 18.33 10.29
CA ASP A 133 -5.36 19.72 9.84
C ASP A 133 -4.49 19.98 8.60
N GLY A 134 -4.42 21.24 8.15
CA GLY A 134 -3.68 21.61 6.94
C GLY A 134 -2.17 21.36 7.05
N GLU A 135 -1.54 21.61 8.20
CA GLU A 135 -0.10 21.41 8.39
C GLU A 135 0.24 19.91 8.39
N ASP A 136 -0.66 19.12 8.95
CA ASP A 136 -0.59 17.66 8.95
C ASP A 136 -0.68 17.06 7.54
N TRP A 137 -1.62 17.56 6.72
CA TRP A 137 -1.73 17.17 5.32
C TRP A 137 -0.50 17.58 4.50
N ASP A 138 0.02 18.79 4.70
CA ASP A 138 1.24 19.26 4.03
C ASP A 138 2.44 18.37 4.37
N ALA A 139 2.57 17.96 5.64
CA ALA A 139 3.63 17.05 6.07
C ALA A 139 3.49 15.66 5.43
N ALA A 140 2.28 15.11 5.37
CA ALA A 140 2.03 13.81 4.75
C ALA A 140 2.29 13.84 3.23
N ILE A 141 1.89 14.92 2.55
CA ILE A 141 2.14 15.13 1.11
C ILE A 141 3.64 15.28 0.82
N ALA A 142 4.37 15.99 1.68
CA ALA A 142 5.82 16.13 1.55
C ALA A 142 6.53 14.76 1.64
N ALA A 143 6.14 13.93 2.62
CA ALA A 143 6.65 12.57 2.76
C ALA A 143 6.34 11.69 1.54
N TRP A 144 5.15 11.81 0.95
CA TRP A 144 4.83 11.11 -0.30
C TRP A 144 5.77 11.53 -1.44
N HIS A 145 6.06 12.83 -1.59
CA HIS A 145 6.98 13.31 -2.62
C HIS A 145 8.42 12.82 -2.40
N GLU A 146 8.87 12.73 -1.15
CA GLU A 146 10.17 12.15 -0.80
C GLU A 146 10.26 10.66 -1.16
N ALA A 147 9.17 9.91 -0.94
CA ALA A 147 9.08 8.50 -1.29
C ALA A 147 8.99 8.27 -2.81
N HIS A 148 8.49 9.26 -3.56
CA HIS A 148 8.22 9.21 -4.99
C HIS A 148 8.98 10.29 -5.80
N PRO A 149 10.34 10.25 -5.82
CA PRO A 149 11.14 11.27 -6.45
C PRO A 149 10.81 11.42 -7.95
N GLY A 150 10.48 12.63 -8.37
CA GLY A 150 10.17 12.95 -9.77
C GLY A 150 8.76 12.56 -10.22
N ARG A 151 7.92 11.94 -9.37
CA ARG A 151 6.50 11.74 -9.66
C ARG A 151 5.70 12.98 -9.23
N GLN A 152 4.63 13.23 -9.97
CA GLN A 152 3.62 14.22 -9.61
C GLN A 152 2.35 13.49 -9.18
N MET A 153 1.70 14.00 -8.14
CA MET A 153 0.40 13.47 -7.74
C MET A 153 -0.63 13.65 -8.86
N VAL A 154 -1.62 12.76 -8.93
CA VAL A 154 -2.64 12.82 -9.98
C VAL A 154 -3.44 14.11 -9.85
N ARG A 155 -3.20 15.05 -10.77
CA ARG A 155 -3.98 16.30 -10.87
C ARG A 155 -5.18 16.07 -11.78
N TRP A 156 -6.38 16.24 -11.25
CA TRP A 156 -7.56 16.44 -12.09
C TRP A 156 -7.74 17.93 -12.36
N GLY A 157 -7.82 18.29 -13.65
CA GLY A 157 -8.32 19.58 -14.07
C GLY A 157 -9.83 19.67 -13.80
N VAL A 158 -10.24 20.87 -13.38
CA VAL A 158 -11.61 21.28 -13.02
C VAL A 158 -12.66 20.84 -14.04
#